data_AF-A0A1G1C4W2-F1
#
_entry.id   AF-A0A1G1C4W2-F1
#
_cell.length_a   1.000
_cell.length_b   1.000
_cell.length_c   1.000
_cell.angle_alpha   90.00
_cell.angle_beta   90.00
_cell.angle_gamma   90.00
#
_symmetry.space_group_name_H-M   'P 1'
#
loop_
_entity.id
_entity.type
_entity.pdbx_description
1 polymer ?
#
loop_
_entity_poly.entity_id
_entity_poly.type
_entity_poly.pdbx_seq_one_letter_code
_entity_poly.pdbx_strand_id
1 'polypeptide(L)'
;MKTVSRLKKPFGTAKMVDIIHVRYLEWEDAFDVEFEDGLSFLEPHATIKKANRISAKAIPVNVSLDDTGMGFEVRYDTGEAADVSWAFIRELPPGS
;
A
#
# COMPACT_ATOMS: atom_id res chain seq x y z
N MET A 1 -8.82 -14.35 -9.50
CA MET A 1 -8.01 -13.17 -9.89
C MET A 1 -8.90 -11.93 -9.84
N LYS A 2 -8.94 -11.21 -8.71
CA LYS A 2 -9.65 -9.92 -8.64
C LYS A 2 -8.67 -8.85 -9.11
N THR A 3 -8.97 -8.21 -10.23
CA THR A 3 -8.12 -7.17 -10.82
C THR A 3 -8.13 -5.93 -9.93
N VAL A 4 -7.04 -5.72 -9.18
CA VAL A 4 -6.88 -4.67 -8.15
C VAL A 4 -6.85 -3.24 -8.73
N SER A 5 -6.43 -3.07 -9.98
CA SER A 5 -6.21 -1.75 -10.57
C SER A 5 -7.47 -0.96 -10.96
N ARG A 6 -8.65 -1.60 -11.06
CA ARG A 6 -9.87 -0.91 -11.54
C ARG A 6 -10.49 0.05 -10.52
N LEU A 7 -10.12 -0.05 -9.25
CA LEU A 7 -10.69 0.79 -8.20
C LEU A 7 -9.85 2.05 -7.92
N LYS A 8 -8.57 2.07 -8.34
CA LYS A 8 -7.76 3.27 -8.22
C LYS A 8 -8.36 4.39 -9.07
N LYS A 9 -8.40 5.60 -8.52
CA LYS A 9 -8.91 6.78 -9.22
C LYS A 9 -7.77 7.49 -9.94
N PRO A 10 -8.06 8.31 -10.96
CA PRO A 10 -7.07 9.23 -11.50
C PRO A 10 -6.45 10.09 -10.40
N PHE A 11 -5.18 10.45 -10.56
CA PHE A 11 -4.46 11.32 -9.63
C PHE A 11 -5.26 12.59 -9.29
N GLY A 12 -5.36 12.89 -7.99
CA GLY A 12 -6.05 14.07 -7.45
C GLY A 12 -7.58 14.01 -7.51
N THR A 13 -8.18 12.85 -7.75
CA THR A 13 -9.64 12.71 -7.87
C THR A 13 -10.28 11.78 -6.85
N ALA A 14 -9.49 11.04 -6.05
CA ALA A 14 -10.03 10.23 -4.98
C ALA A 14 -10.49 11.11 -3.80
N LYS A 15 -11.56 10.69 -3.12
CA LYS A 15 -12.03 11.32 -1.87
C LYS A 15 -11.10 10.91 -0.74
N MET A 16 -10.52 11.88 -0.02
CA MET A 16 -9.73 11.65 1.19
C MET A 16 -10.57 10.98 2.28
N VAL A 17 -10.13 9.79 2.70
CA VAL A 17 -10.68 8.97 3.81
C VAL A 17 -9.55 8.17 4.43
N ASP A 18 -9.61 7.92 5.72
CA ASP A 18 -8.47 7.34 6.44
C ASP A 18 -8.26 5.86 6.07
N ILE A 19 -7.00 5.42 6.10
CA ILE A 19 -6.66 4.01 6.20
C ILE A 19 -6.92 3.58 7.65
N ILE A 20 -7.71 2.53 7.84
CA ILE A 20 -8.10 2.05 9.18
C ILE A 20 -7.40 0.74 9.54
N HIS A 21 -6.92 -0.01 8.55
CA HIS A 21 -6.22 -1.26 8.79
C HIS A 21 -5.26 -1.58 7.65
N VAL A 22 -4.10 -2.14 8.00
CA VAL A 22 -3.15 -2.67 7.02
C VAL A 22 -2.57 -3.99 7.53
N ARG A 23 -2.48 -4.99 6.64
CA ARG A 23 -1.80 -6.25 6.94
C ARG A 23 -1.09 -6.80 5.72
N TYR A 24 0.05 -7.43 5.95
CA TYR A 24 0.72 -8.23 4.92
C TYR A 24 0.10 -9.63 4.84
N LEU A 25 -0.27 -10.06 3.64
CA LEU A 25 -0.80 -11.38 3.35
C LEU A 25 0.29 -12.21 2.67
N GLU A 26 1.03 -12.99 3.45
CA GLU A 26 2.20 -13.76 2.99
C GLU A 26 1.87 -14.69 1.81
N TRP A 27 0.71 -15.35 1.85
CA TRP A 27 0.26 -16.27 0.80
C TRP A 27 0.00 -15.59 -0.55
N GLU A 28 -0.34 -14.30 -0.54
CA GLU A 28 -0.65 -13.51 -1.75
C GLU A 28 0.51 -12.59 -2.15
N ASP A 29 1.58 -12.51 -1.33
CA ASP A 29 2.68 -11.54 -1.43
C ASP A 29 2.16 -10.11 -1.70
N ALA A 30 1.21 -9.67 -0.86
CA ALA A 30 0.50 -8.41 -1.02
C ALA A 30 0.06 -7.80 0.31
N PHE A 31 -0.27 -6.51 0.30
CA PHE A 31 -0.79 -5.76 1.43
C PHE A 31 -2.27 -5.53 1.26
N ASP A 32 -3.06 -5.97 2.23
CA ASP A 32 -4.47 -5.67 2.32
C ASP A 32 -4.65 -4.38 3.12
N VAL A 33 -5.14 -3.35 2.45
CA VAL A 33 -5.29 -1.99 2.97
C VAL A 33 -6.78 -1.64 2.99
N GLU A 34 -7.33 -1.47 4.20
CA GLU A 34 -8.74 -1.16 4.41
C GLU A 34 -8.92 0.32 4.74
N PHE A 35 -9.97 0.93 4.20
CA PHE A 35 -10.30 2.34 4.37
C PHE A 35 -11.64 2.52 5.08
N GLU A 36 -11.81 3.69 5.69
CA GLU A 36 -13.04 4.05 6.44
C GLU A 36 -14.33 3.99 5.60
N ASP A 37 -14.24 4.23 4.29
CA ASP A 37 -15.39 4.15 3.37
C ASP A 37 -15.79 2.71 2.99
N GLY A 38 -15.15 1.71 3.61
CA GLY A 38 -15.43 0.29 3.39
C GLY A 38 -14.76 -0.31 2.16
N LEU A 39 -13.90 0.44 1.45
CA LEU A 39 -13.09 -0.12 0.37
C LEU A 39 -11.82 -0.77 0.92
N SER A 40 -11.43 -1.87 0.27
CA SER A 40 -10.17 -2.56 0.51
C SER A 40 -9.38 -2.73 -0.79
N PHE A 41 -8.07 -2.54 -0.70
CA PHE A 41 -7.14 -2.68 -1.80
C PHE A 41 -6.10 -3.73 -1.46
N LEU A 42 -5.83 -4.62 -2.42
CA LEU A 42 -4.78 -5.62 -2.30
C LEU A 42 -3.55 -5.18 -3.09
N GLU A 43 -2.68 -4.37 -2.49
CA GLU A 43 -1.52 -3.80 -3.16
C GLU A 43 -0.37 -4.82 -3.24
N PRO A 44 0.09 -5.20 -4.44
CA PRO A 44 1.19 -6.16 -4.57
C PRO A 44 2.47 -5.65 -3.91
N HIS A 45 3.13 -6.53 -3.15
CA HIS A 45 4.37 -6.21 -2.46
C HIS A 45 5.48 -5.77 -3.42
N ALA A 46 5.54 -6.40 -4.60
CA ALA A 46 6.49 -6.03 -5.65
C ALA A 46 6.34 -4.56 -6.10
N THR A 47 5.12 -4.01 -6.12
CA THR A 47 4.89 -2.59 -6.47
C THR A 47 5.49 -1.66 -5.42
N ILE A 48 5.26 -1.97 -4.14
CA ILE A 48 5.81 -1.20 -3.01
C ILE A 48 7.34 -1.26 -3.00
N LYS A 49 7.92 -2.46 -3.16
CA LYS A 49 9.38 -2.62 -3.24
C LYS A 49 9.98 -1.79 -4.36
N LYS A 50 9.40 -1.84 -5.56
CA LYS A 50 9.87 -1.09 -6.72
C LYS A 50 9.80 0.41 -6.49
N ALA A 51 8.70 0.91 -5.91
CA ALA A 51 8.52 2.34 -5.65
C ALA A 51 9.52 2.86 -4.60
N ASN A 52 9.81 2.06 -3.57
CA ASN A 52 10.67 2.43 -2.46
C ASN A 52 12.14 1.96 -2.60
N ARG A 53 12.50 1.36 -3.74
CA ARG A 53 13.85 0.80 -4.02
C ARG A 53 14.30 -0.26 -3.02
N ILE A 54 13.35 -1.03 -2.50
CA ILE A 54 13.61 -2.14 -1.58
C ILE A 54 14.16 -3.35 -2.33
N SER A 55 15.10 -4.05 -1.71
CA SER A 55 15.61 -5.33 -2.23
C SER A 55 14.48 -6.30 -2.60
N ALA A 56 14.61 -6.94 -3.77
CA ALA A 56 13.65 -7.93 -4.25
C ALA A 56 13.47 -9.11 -3.27
N LYS A 57 14.51 -9.44 -2.48
CA LYS A 57 14.50 -10.53 -1.51
C LYS A 57 14.06 -10.12 -0.11
N ALA A 58 13.86 -8.84 0.16
CA ALA A 58 13.48 -8.36 1.48
C ALA A 58 12.11 -8.92 1.91
N ILE A 59 11.99 -9.28 3.19
CA ILE A 59 10.79 -9.85 3.79
C ILE A 59 10.22 -8.84 4.80
N PRO A 60 8.91 -8.52 4.76
CA PRO A 60 8.31 -7.61 5.73
C PRO A 60 8.36 -8.25 7.12
N VAL A 61 8.86 -7.52 8.11
CA VAL A 61 8.91 -7.95 9.51
C VAL A 61 8.00 -7.12 10.41
N ASN A 62 7.62 -5.92 9.97
CA ASN A 62 6.67 -5.07 10.66
C ASN A 62 5.91 -4.20 9.66
N VAL A 63 4.63 -3.97 9.95
CA VAL A 63 3.79 -3.01 9.24
C VAL A 63 3.11 -2.15 10.29
N SER A 64 3.21 -0.83 10.14
CA SER A 64 2.65 0.14 11.09
C SER A 64 1.94 1.25 10.35
N LEU A 65 0.68 1.47 10.71
CA LEU A 65 -0.09 2.62 10.25
C LEU A 65 0.46 3.90 10.90
N ASP A 66 0.46 5.00 10.16
CA ASP A 66 0.76 6.31 10.76
C ASP A 66 -0.41 6.82 11.63
N ASP A 67 -0.13 7.77 12.52
CA ASP A 67 -1.14 8.33 13.44
C ASP A 67 -2.22 9.16 12.73
N THR A 68 -2.05 9.44 11.44
CA THR A 68 -2.95 10.30 10.64
C THR A 68 -3.86 9.51 9.71
N GLY A 69 -3.66 8.19 9.56
CA GLY A 69 -4.33 7.36 8.56
C GLY A 69 -3.96 7.69 7.11
N MET A 70 -2.88 8.46 6.88
CA MET A 70 -2.47 8.96 5.55
C MET A 70 -1.40 8.09 4.89
N GLY A 71 -1.01 7.00 5.53
CA GLY A 71 0.01 6.09 5.07
C GLY A 71 0.39 5.07 6.11
N PHE A 72 1.32 4.22 5.73
CA PHE A 72 1.90 3.21 6.61
C PHE A 72 3.36 2.96 6.24
N GLU A 73 4.14 2.53 7.23
CA GLU A 73 5.53 2.09 7.06
C GLU A 73 5.57 0.55 7.01
N VAL A 74 6.40 0.02 6.12
CA VAL A 74 6.79 -1.39 6.10
C VAL A 74 8.27 -1.50 6.42
N ARG A 75 8.63 -2.20 7.50
CA ARG A 75 10.02 -2.52 7.83
C ARG A 75 10.38 -3.91 7.37
N TYR A 76 11.61 -4.05 6.88
CA TYR A 76 12.14 -5.26 6.31
C TYR A 76 13.24 -5.90 7.17
N ASP A 77 13.43 -7.21 7.01
CA ASP A 77 14.51 -7.98 7.64
C ASP A 77 15.92 -7.48 7.27
N THR A 78 16.05 -6.86 6.10
CA THR A 78 17.27 -6.22 5.60
C THR A 78 17.60 -4.89 6.30
N GLY A 79 16.70 -4.37 7.14
CA GLY A 79 16.80 -3.04 7.74
C GLY A 79 16.31 -1.90 6.84
N GLU A 80 15.85 -2.21 5.61
CA GLU A 80 15.18 -1.26 4.74
C GLU A 80 13.78 -0.91 5.27
N ALA A 81 13.25 0.25 4.87
CA ALA A 81 11.89 0.68 5.17
C ALA A 81 11.23 1.26 3.92
N ALA A 82 9.94 0.98 3.73
CA ALA A 82 9.12 1.56 2.68
C ALA A 82 8.00 2.41 3.30
N ASP A 83 7.92 3.67 2.89
CA ASP A 83 6.79 4.53 3.18
C ASP A 83 5.75 4.38 2.06
N VAL A 84 4.51 4.09 2.45
CA VAL A 84 3.41 3.90 1.51
C VAL A 84 2.32 4.91 1.83
N SER A 85 2.13 5.86 0.93
CA SER A 85 1.13 6.92 1.10
C SER A 85 -0.28 6.45 0.73
N TRP A 86 -1.26 7.11 1.31
CA TRP A 86 -2.67 7.01 0.94
C TRP A 86 -2.89 7.08 -0.57
N ALA A 87 -2.27 8.08 -1.22
CA ALA A 87 -2.43 8.32 -2.66
C ALA A 87 -1.84 7.18 -3.50
N PHE A 88 -0.74 6.57 -3.05
CA PHE A 88 -0.16 5.42 -3.73
C PHE A 88 -1.15 4.26 -3.83
N ILE A 89 -1.95 4.04 -2.78
CA ILE A 89 -2.97 2.99 -2.76
C ILE A 89 -4.24 3.40 -3.52
N ARG A 90 -4.68 4.64 -3.37
CA ARG A 90 -5.98 5.11 -3.88
C ARG A 90 -5.97 5.59 -5.32
N GLU A 91 -4.82 6.04 -5.79
CA GLU A 91 -4.74 6.76 -7.05
C GLU A 91 -3.75 6.12 -8.02
N LEU A 92 -4.04 6.30 -9.30
CA LEU A 92 -3.09 6.02 -10.35
C LEU A 92 -2.01 7.12 -10.38
N PRO A 93 -0.79 6.81 -10.86
CA PRO A 93 0.24 7.82 -11.05
C PRO A 93 -0.24 8.96 -11.97
N PRO A 94 0.31 10.19 -11.85
CA PRO A 94 0.01 11.26 -12.80
C PRO A 94 0.29 10.83 -14.25
N GLY A 95 -0.68 11.00 -15.15
CA GLY A 95 -0.53 10.75 -16.59
C GLY A 95 -0.70 9.29 -17.04
N SER A 96 -1.17 8.40 -16.18
CA SER A 96 -1.55 7.01 -16.49
C SER A 96 -2.89 6.87 -17.21
#